data_AF-A0A837R8U8-F1
#
_entry.id   AF-A0A837R8U8-F1
#
_cell.length_a   1.000
_cell.length_b   1.000
_cell.length_c   1.000
_cell.angle_alpha   90.00
_cell.angle_beta   90.00
_cell.angle_gamma   90.00
#
_symmetry.space_group_name_H-M   'P 1'
#
loop_
_entity.id
_entity.type
_entity.pdbx_description
1 polymer ?
#
loop_
_entity_poly.entity_id
_entity_poly.type
_entity_poly.pdbx_seq_one_letter_code
_entity_poly.pdbx_strand_id
1 'polypeptide(L)'
;MMKSEAQGIIQDLYQELAPTAVNEGIRAELCKAHQQLQATPELDESLLKKLTNYITYTIFTQQLRLTPTQNLLVSELLSLSHRLSA
;
A
#
# COMPACT_ATOMS: atom_id res chain seq x y z
N MET A 1 10.70 -12.50 6.26
CA MET A 1 9.27 -12.63 6.62
C MET A 1 8.50 -11.35 6.33
N MET A 2 8.87 -10.20 6.92
CA MET A 2 8.16 -8.91 6.73
C MET A 2 8.05 -8.44 5.28
N LYS A 3 9.03 -8.75 4.41
CA LYS A 3 8.95 -8.45 2.98
C LYS A 3 7.79 -9.17 2.28
N SER A 4 7.63 -10.47 2.55
CA SER A 4 6.56 -11.27 1.95
C SER A 4 5.18 -10.83 2.45
N GLU A 5 5.10 -10.44 3.72
CA GLU A 5 3.90 -9.83 4.32
C GLU A 5 3.54 -8.51 3.61
N ALA A 6 4.51 -7.61 3.43
CA ALA A 6 4.33 -6.37 2.69
C ALA A 6 3.85 -6.61 1.24
N GLN A 7 4.49 -7.55 0.54
CA GLN A 7 4.12 -7.90 -0.83
C GLN A 7 2.70 -8.43 -0.93
N GLY A 8 2.29 -9.31 -0.01
CA GLY A 8 0.93 -9.84 0.06
C GLY A 8 -0.10 -8.73 0.24
N ILE A 9 0.06 -7.89 1.27
CA ILE A 9 -0.88 -6.79 1.56
C ILE A 9 -0.98 -5.82 0.38
N ILE A 10 0.15 -5.45 -0.23
CA ILE A 10 0.19 -4.55 -1.39
C ILE A 10 -0.54 -5.17 -2.59
N GLN A 11 -0.31 -6.45 -2.86
CA GLN A 11 -0.96 -7.16 -3.95
C GLN A 11 -2.46 -7.28 -3.72
N ASP A 12 -2.89 -7.65 -2.53
CA ASP A 12 -4.31 -7.79 -2.18
C ASP A 12 -5.04 -6.45 -2.27
N LEU A 13 -4.45 -5.37 -1.73
CA LEU A 13 -5.02 -4.03 -1.83
C LEU A 13 -5.12 -3.55 -3.28
N TYR A 14 -4.12 -3.87 -4.11
CA TYR A 14 -4.17 -3.57 -5.53
C TYR A 14 -5.31 -4.32 -6.23
N GLN A 15 -5.62 -5.57 -5.86
CA GLN A 15 -6.72 -6.32 -6.46
C GLN A 15 -8.09 -5.81 -5.98
N GLU A 16 -8.21 -5.47 -4.69
CA GLU A 16 -9.46 -4.99 -4.09
C GLU A 16 -9.89 -3.61 -4.58
N LEU A 17 -8.95 -2.75 -4.98
CA LEU A 17 -9.26 -1.43 -5.52
C LEU A 17 -9.74 -1.56 -6.96
N ALA A 18 -11.00 -1.25 -7.27
CA ALA A 18 -11.48 -1.27 -8.66
C ALA A 18 -10.64 -0.35 -9.59
N PRO A 19 -10.39 -0.73 -10.86
CA PRO A 19 -9.60 0.04 -11.82
C PRO A 19 -10.40 1.23 -12.37
N THR A 20 -10.65 2.21 -11.52
CA THR A 20 -11.36 3.46 -11.84
C THR A 20 -10.37 4.62 -11.83
N ALA A 21 -10.72 5.72 -12.51
CA ALA A 21 -9.90 6.95 -12.51
C ALA A 21 -9.62 7.48 -11.09
N VAL A 22 -10.58 7.29 -10.17
CA VAL A 22 -10.46 7.69 -8.77
C VAL A 22 -9.38 6.87 -8.04
N ASN A 23 -9.27 5.58 -8.32
CA ASN A 23 -8.31 4.69 -7.65
C ASN A 23 -6.98 4.58 -8.40
N GLU A 24 -6.88 5.08 -9.63
CA GLU A 24 -5.74 4.89 -10.52
C GLU A 24 -4.42 5.34 -9.87
N GLY A 25 -4.44 6.48 -9.17
CA GLY A 25 -3.26 6.99 -8.47
C GLY A 25 -2.74 6.04 -7.40
N ILE A 26 -3.63 5.45 -6.59
CA ILE A 26 -3.25 4.47 -5.56
C ILE A 26 -2.81 3.16 -6.20
N ARG A 27 -3.55 2.67 -7.19
CA ARG A 27 -3.23 1.43 -7.91
C ARG A 27 -1.85 1.50 -8.57
N ALA A 28 -1.51 2.63 -9.18
CA ALA A 28 -0.20 2.82 -9.82
C ALA A 28 0.95 2.74 -8.81
N GLU A 29 0.83 3.40 -7.65
CA GLU A 29 1.87 3.37 -6.61
C GLU A 29 1.99 1.99 -5.95
N LEU A 30 0.87 1.28 -5.73
CA LEU A 30 0.90 -0.11 -5.24
C LEU A 30 1.63 -1.04 -6.24
N CYS A 31 1.33 -0.92 -7.53
CA CYS A 31 2.00 -1.72 -8.56
C CYS A 31 3.51 -1.46 -8.60
N LYS A 32 3.93 -0.19 -8.58
CA LYS A 32 5.35 0.20 -8.53
C LYS A 32 6.05 -0.34 -7.29
N ALA A 33 5.44 -0.18 -6.12
CA ALA A 33 6.01 -0.67 -4.87
C ALA A 33 6.15 -2.20 -4.88
N HIS A 34 5.14 -2.92 -5.37
CA HIS A 34 5.20 -4.37 -5.51
C HIS A 34 6.35 -4.82 -6.42
N GLN A 35 6.52 -4.17 -7.58
CA GLN A 35 7.63 -4.45 -8.51
C GLN A 35 9.00 -4.18 -7.88
N GLN A 36 9.16 -3.06 -7.17
CA GLN A 36 10.42 -2.74 -6.48
C GLN A 36 10.75 -3.74 -5.38
N LEU A 37 9.76 -4.15 -4.59
CA LEU A 37 9.95 -5.20 -3.59
C LEU A 37 10.33 -6.54 -4.23
N GLN A 38 9.80 -6.88 -5.41
CA GLN A 38 10.24 -8.09 -6.12
C GLN A 38 11.70 -8.00 -6.59
N ALA A 39 12.13 -6.83 -7.07
CA ALA A 39 13.46 -6.62 -7.63
C ALA A 39 14.58 -6.54 -6.57
N THR A 40 14.25 -6.19 -5.32
CA THR A 40 15.24 -5.93 -4.27
C THR A 40 15.26 -7.08 -3.27
N PRO A 41 16.42 -7.63 -2.84
CA PRO A 41 16.44 -8.77 -1.91
C PRO A 41 15.88 -8.41 -0.53
N GLU A 42 16.12 -7.19 -0.06
CA GLU A 42 15.73 -6.70 1.25
C GLU A 42 14.45 -5.84 1.19
N LEU A 43 13.83 -5.64 2.35
CA LEU A 43 12.67 -4.78 2.48
C LEU A 43 13.12 -3.32 2.53
N ASP A 44 12.65 -2.50 1.59
CA ASP A 44 12.88 -1.06 1.62
C ASP A 44 11.82 -0.38 2.53
N GLU A 45 12.24 -0.01 3.73
CA GLU A 45 11.39 0.69 4.70
C GLU A 45 10.98 2.09 4.23
N SER A 46 11.86 2.79 3.51
CA SER A 46 11.54 4.10 2.95
C SER A 46 10.47 3.99 1.88
N LEU A 47 10.48 2.90 1.09
CA LEU A 47 9.43 2.63 0.11
C LEU A 47 8.08 2.47 0.79
N LEU A 48 7.99 1.61 1.82
CA LEU A 48 6.74 1.40 2.54
C LEU A 48 6.21 2.67 3.21
N LYS A 49 7.10 3.47 3.81
CA LYS A 49 6.73 4.75 4.42
C LYS A 49 6.20 5.76 3.41
N LYS A 50 6.82 5.85 2.23
CA LYS A 50 6.35 6.74 1.15
C LYS A 50 4.99 6.28 0.61
N LEU A 51 4.84 4.97 0.41
CA LEU A 51 3.60 4.37 -0.08
C LEU A 51 2.43 4.63 0.88
N THR A 52 2.61 4.34 2.17
CA THR A 52 1.55 4.54 3.17
C THR A 52 1.16 6.01 3.30
N ASN A 53 2.13 6.93 3.34
CA ASN A 53 1.86 8.36 3.38
C ASN A 53 1.05 8.82 2.16
N TYR A 54 1.42 8.36 0.96
CA TYR A 54 0.71 8.70 -0.27
C TYR A 54 -0.73 8.17 -0.25
N ILE A 55 -0.93 6.91 0.17
CA ILE A 55 -2.25 6.29 0.26
C ILE A 55 -3.14 7.06 1.24
N THR A 56 -2.66 7.31 2.47
CA THR A 56 -3.42 8.06 3.48
C THR A 56 -3.76 9.47 3.01
N TYR A 57 -2.80 10.18 2.42
CA TYR A 57 -3.03 11.51 1.86
C TYR A 57 -4.09 11.49 0.75
N THR A 58 -4.00 10.52 -0.17
CA THR A 58 -4.92 10.40 -1.30
C THR A 58 -6.33 10.06 -0.86
N ILE A 59 -6.49 9.10 0.06
CA ILE A 59 -7.79 8.76 0.67
C ILE A 59 -8.43 10.00 1.30
N PHE A 60 -7.65 10.75 2.09
CA PHE A 60 -8.14 11.94 2.77
C PHE A 60 -8.53 13.05 1.80
N THR A 61 -7.63 13.42 0.89
CA THR A 61 -7.83 14.56 -0.02
C THR A 61 -8.90 14.32 -1.07
N GLN A 62 -9.01 13.09 -1.60
CA GLN A 62 -10.04 12.72 -2.58
C GLN A 62 -11.33 12.20 -1.92
N GLN A 63 -11.39 12.17 -0.58
CA GLN A 63 -12.51 11.65 0.20
C GLN A 63 -12.94 10.25 -0.25
N LEU A 64 -11.96 9.38 -0.49
CA LEU A 64 -12.20 8.03 -1.01
C LEU A 64 -12.98 7.22 0.02
N ARG A 65 -14.11 6.65 -0.44
CA ARG A 65 -14.90 5.71 0.37
C ARG A 65 -14.37 4.31 0.14
N LEU A 66 -13.54 3.84 1.06
CA LEU A 66 -13.02 2.49 1.04
C LEU A 66 -14.08 1.49 1.55
N THR A 67 -14.09 0.29 0.99
CA THR A 67 -14.83 -0.85 1.55
C THR A 67 -14.20 -1.28 2.88
N PRO A 68 -14.91 -2.09 3.71
CA PRO A 68 -14.32 -2.64 4.93
C PRO A 68 -13.01 -3.41 4.67
N THR A 69 -12.96 -4.23 3.62
CA THR A 69 -11.76 -4.98 3.24
C THR A 69 -10.60 -4.07 2.85
N GLN A 70 -10.84 -3.04 2.04
CA GLN A 70 -9.82 -2.07 1.66
C GLN A 70 -9.29 -1.29 2.88
N ASN A 71 -10.16 -0.89 3.80
CA ASN A 71 -9.76 -0.23 5.06
C ASN A 71 -8.88 -1.13 5.93
N LEU A 72 -9.20 -2.42 6.03
CA LEU A 72 -8.40 -3.38 6.77
C LEU A 72 -6.98 -3.48 6.18
N LEU A 73 -6.87 -3.71 4.87
CA LEU A 73 -5.59 -3.85 4.17
C LEU A 73 -4.73 -2.57 4.28
N VAL A 74 -5.34 -1.38 4.16
CA VAL A 74 -4.64 -0.11 4.40
C VAL A 74 -4.13 0.00 5.84
N SER A 75 -4.93 -0.44 6.82
CA SER A 75 -4.55 -0.40 8.24
C SER A 75 -3.42 -1.37 8.56
N GLU A 76 -3.42 -2.56 7.96
CA GLU A 76 -2.34 -3.54 8.07
C GLU A 76 -1.04 -3.01 7.46
N LEU A 77 -1.11 -2.40 6.27
CA LEU A 77 0.05 -1.80 5.61
C LEU A 77 0.63 -0.64 6.45
N LEU A 78 -0.23 0.20 7.03
CA LEU A 78 0.19 1.27 7.95
C LEU A 78 0.85 0.72 9.21
N SER A 79 0.26 -0.32 9.80
CA SER A 79 0.80 -0.98 11.00
C SER A 79 2.18 -1.59 10.73
N LEU A 80 2.35 -2.22 9.57
CA LEU A 80 3.65 -2.74 9.13
C LEU A 80 4.67 -1.61 8.97
N SER A 81 4.31 -0.52 8.29
CA SER A 81 5.19 0.63 8.11
C SER A 81 5.62 1.27 9.44
N HIS A 82 4.73 1.29 10.44
CA HIS A 82 5.02 1.83 11.77
C HIS A 82 5.99 0.93 12.54
N ARG A 83 5.79 -0.39 12.51
CA ARG A 83 6.69 -1.37 13.15
C ARG A 83 8.12 -1.32 12.62
N LEU A 84 8.29 -0.94 11.35
CA LEU A 84 9.61 -0.78 10.73
C LEU A 84 10.27 0.55 11.09
N SER A 85 9.49 1.56 11.51
CA SER A 85 10.02 2.88 11.88
C SER A 85 10.31 3.03 13.37
N ALA A 86 10.05 2.00 14.18
CA ALA A 86 10.13 1.99 15.64
C ALA A 86 11.38 1.23 16.10
#